data_AF-A0A6C1RZJ1-F1
#
_entry.id   AF-A0A6C1RZJ1-F1
#
_cell.length_a   1.000
_cell.length_b   1.000
_cell.length_c   1.000
_cell.angle_alpha   90.00
_cell.angle_beta   90.00
_cell.angle_gamma   90.00
#
_symmetry.space_group_name_H-M   'P 1'
#
loop_
_entity.id
_entity.type
_entity.pdbx_description
1 polymer ?
#
loop_
_entity_poly.entity_id
_entity_poly.type
_entity_poly.pdbx_seq_one_letter_code
_entity_poly.pdbx_strand_id
1 'polypeptide(L)'
;MEGAGLIRKAFRLEPAGRVPWVPFVGVHAAKLLGIGAEDYLKSSDNIVRGVSEAIKLYNPDGIPVVFDLQIEAEALGCRLKWSENSPPSVISHPLQEGVKLEDLKIPLPAAGRIGVVMDATRTLRAMHSDTALYGLITGPFTLALHLVGTDIFMKMFESPEEVNGIMDFCTGVATMTAGQFIESGCDVIAMVDPMTSQIDPGSFGTFVSEHATKIFSYIKERGALSSFFVCGNARQNIEAMCLCRPDNISIDENIPLDFVRDTALAHNISFGGNMRLTTVLLMGSEADSRREALECMDTGGRRGFVLAPGCDLPIDTPPANLRAVTELVHDEMMQGELRASSVTVAEVEKADLTGHWSSDKVVIDIVTLDSASCAPCQYMTDAVKRASLPFGEKVVCTEHKITTREGVEMMAALGVKNLPSIVIDGNIEFVSQIPPVDTIRKSIARYLDARQG
;
A
#
# COMPACT_ATOMS: atom_id res chain seq x y z
N MET A 1 20.50 16.51 3.86
CA MET A 1 20.37 15.38 4.79
C MET A 1 20.27 14.15 3.92
N GLU A 2 21.24 13.24 4.00
CA GLU A 2 21.31 12.07 3.11
C GLU A 2 20.14 11.12 3.42
N GLY A 3 19.35 10.77 2.41
CA GLY A 3 18.13 9.95 2.53
C GLY A 3 18.38 8.60 3.22
N ALA A 4 19.53 7.98 2.96
CA ALA A 4 19.96 6.76 3.64
C ALA A 4 20.07 6.91 5.16
N GLY A 5 20.48 8.09 5.64
CA GLY A 5 20.51 8.42 7.06
C GLY A 5 19.12 8.53 7.68
N LEU A 6 18.14 9.06 6.94
CA LEU A 6 16.74 9.15 7.38
C LEU A 6 16.10 7.76 7.49
N ILE A 7 16.31 6.91 6.49
CA ILE A 7 15.85 5.51 6.50
C ILE A 7 16.46 4.75 7.69
N ARG A 8 17.77 4.85 7.90
CA ARG A 8 18.46 4.22 9.04
C ARG A 8 17.88 4.65 10.38
N LYS A 9 17.59 5.93 10.56
CA LYS A 9 16.97 6.44 11.80
C LYS A 9 15.56 5.88 12.00
N ALA A 10 14.74 5.88 10.95
CA ALA A 10 13.39 5.31 11.02
C ALA A 10 13.45 3.82 11.39
N PHE A 11 14.29 3.03 10.73
CA PHE A 11 14.45 1.60 11.00
C PHE A 11 14.94 1.30 12.42
N ARG A 12 15.75 2.20 13.01
CA ARG A 12 16.25 2.09 14.39
C ARG A 12 15.32 2.73 15.44
N LEU A 13 14.14 3.19 15.04
CA LEU A 13 13.20 3.92 15.89
C LEU A 13 13.79 5.18 16.54
N GLU A 14 14.77 5.79 15.88
CA GLU A 14 15.40 7.04 16.29
C GLU A 14 14.59 8.23 15.72
N PRO A 15 14.59 9.39 16.41
CA PRO A 15 13.94 10.59 15.88
C PRO A 15 14.53 11.03 14.53
N ALA A 16 13.67 11.12 13.51
CA ALA A 16 14.03 11.61 12.19
C ALA A 16 13.62 13.09 11.99
N GLY A 17 14.40 13.81 11.19
CA GLY A 17 14.16 15.22 10.85
C GLY A 17 12.92 15.46 9.98
N ARG A 18 12.41 14.41 9.33
CA ARG A 18 11.08 14.30 8.71
C ARG A 18 10.76 12.82 8.48
N VAL A 19 9.54 12.50 8.08
CA VAL A 19 9.18 11.15 7.64
C VAL A 19 9.94 10.82 6.35
N PRO A 20 10.62 9.66 6.25
CA PRO A 20 11.24 9.23 4.99
C PRO A 20 10.21 8.80 3.95
N TRP A 21 10.50 9.05 2.68
CA TRP A 21 9.66 8.71 1.53
C TRP A 21 10.36 7.69 0.62
N VAL A 22 9.67 6.57 0.38
CA VAL A 22 10.15 5.48 -0.48
C VAL A 22 9.07 5.15 -1.53
N PRO A 23 9.16 5.71 -2.74
CA PRO A 23 8.29 5.32 -3.85
C PRO A 23 8.72 3.95 -4.38
N PHE A 24 7.82 2.97 -4.33
CA PHE A 24 8.04 1.65 -4.94
C PHE A 24 7.82 1.73 -6.46
N VAL A 25 8.83 2.24 -7.18
CA VAL A 25 8.69 2.59 -8.60
C VAL A 25 8.72 1.43 -9.59
N GLY A 26 9.10 0.22 -9.17
CA GLY A 26 9.23 -1.00 -10.00
C GLY A 26 9.23 -0.78 -11.51
N VAL A 27 8.17 -1.23 -12.19
CA VAL A 27 8.02 -1.06 -13.64
C VAL A 27 7.51 0.32 -14.05
N HIS A 28 6.98 1.13 -13.13
CA HIS A 28 6.67 2.54 -13.41
C HIS A 28 7.92 3.32 -13.86
N ALA A 29 9.12 2.95 -13.41
CA ALA A 29 10.37 3.50 -13.92
C ALA A 29 10.56 3.29 -15.44
N ALA A 30 9.99 2.22 -16.03
CA ALA A 30 9.99 1.99 -17.47
C ALA A 30 9.16 3.06 -18.22
N LYS A 31 8.00 3.45 -17.64
CA LYS A 31 7.12 4.49 -18.18
C LYS A 31 7.83 5.83 -18.32
N LEU A 32 8.68 6.17 -17.35
CA LEU A 32 9.48 7.41 -17.36
C LEU A 32 10.44 7.48 -18.55
N LEU A 33 10.84 6.32 -19.08
CA LEU A 33 11.69 6.20 -20.26
C LEU A 33 10.90 6.02 -21.57
N GLY A 34 9.57 5.85 -21.50
CA GLY A 34 8.73 5.53 -22.65
C GLY A 34 8.96 4.13 -23.22
N ILE A 35 9.36 3.16 -22.39
CA ILE A 35 9.58 1.76 -22.79
C ILE A 35 8.69 0.80 -21.99
N GLY A 36 8.51 -0.42 -22.49
CA GLY A 36 7.74 -1.47 -21.83
C GLY A 36 8.49 -2.15 -20.67
N ALA A 37 7.75 -2.85 -19.81
CA ALA A 37 8.27 -3.53 -18.63
C ALA A 37 9.29 -4.63 -18.98
N GLU A 38 9.09 -5.39 -20.06
CA GLU A 38 10.01 -6.46 -20.46
C GLU A 38 11.40 -5.93 -20.84
N ASP A 39 11.45 -4.91 -21.71
CA ASP A 39 12.69 -4.27 -22.13
C ASP A 39 13.43 -3.61 -20.96
N TYR A 40 12.67 -3.06 -20.01
CA TYR A 40 13.20 -2.47 -18.79
C TYR A 40 13.84 -3.55 -17.89
N LEU A 41 13.08 -4.59 -17.53
CA LEU A 41 13.50 -5.60 -16.55
C LEU A 41 14.62 -6.55 -17.04
N LYS A 42 14.91 -6.56 -18.35
CA LYS A 42 15.98 -7.38 -18.95
C LYS A 42 17.28 -6.63 -19.21
N SER A 43 17.35 -5.33 -18.93
CA SER A 43 18.51 -4.50 -19.26
C SER A 43 19.00 -3.70 -18.05
N SER A 44 20.26 -3.92 -17.69
CA SER A 44 20.92 -3.18 -16.60
C SER A 44 20.94 -1.67 -16.88
N ASP A 45 21.22 -1.28 -18.12
CA ASP A 45 21.21 0.13 -18.54
C ASP A 45 19.82 0.76 -18.39
N ASN A 46 18.76 0.04 -18.79
CA ASN A 46 17.39 0.56 -18.67
C ASN A 46 16.98 0.71 -17.20
N ILE A 47 17.33 -0.26 -16.34
CA ILE A 47 17.11 -0.16 -14.88
C ILE A 47 17.82 1.05 -14.31
N VAL A 48 19.12 1.22 -14.60
CA VAL A 48 19.91 2.36 -14.13
C VAL A 48 19.28 3.69 -14.57
N ARG A 49 18.90 3.81 -15.84
CA ARG A 49 18.28 5.02 -16.39
C ARG A 49 16.92 5.31 -15.76
N GLY A 50 16.06 4.30 -15.62
CA GLY A 50 14.71 4.47 -15.09
C GLY A 50 14.71 4.82 -13.61
N VAL A 51 15.50 4.10 -12.80
CA VAL A 51 15.67 4.41 -11.36
C VAL A 51 16.30 5.78 -11.18
N SER A 52 17.30 6.15 -11.99
CA SER A 52 17.92 7.49 -11.91
C SER A 52 16.95 8.62 -12.25
N GLU A 53 16.09 8.44 -13.26
CA GLU A 53 15.05 9.42 -13.59
C GLU A 53 14.00 9.50 -12.48
N ALA A 54 13.61 8.37 -11.88
CA ALA A 54 12.73 8.34 -10.72
C ALA A 54 13.33 9.07 -9.51
N ILE A 55 14.62 8.87 -9.20
CA ILE A 55 15.32 9.60 -8.14
C ILE A 55 15.27 11.11 -8.40
N LYS A 56 15.57 11.53 -9.63
CA LYS A 56 15.53 12.94 -10.03
C LYS A 56 14.14 13.55 -9.92
N LEU A 57 13.10 12.83 -10.32
CA LEU A 57 11.72 13.35 -10.33
C LEU A 57 11.09 13.33 -8.93
N TYR A 58 11.37 12.31 -8.13
CA TYR A 58 10.65 12.05 -6.88
C TYR A 58 11.46 12.32 -5.62
N ASN A 59 12.74 12.68 -5.75
CA ASN A 59 13.66 13.00 -4.65
C ASN A 59 13.48 12.09 -3.41
N PRO A 60 13.58 10.76 -3.58
CA PRO A 60 13.25 9.81 -2.53
C PRO A 60 14.39 9.63 -1.52
N ASP A 61 14.05 9.20 -0.31
CA ASP A 61 15.04 8.84 0.71
C ASP A 61 15.58 7.43 0.52
N GLY A 62 14.73 6.56 -0.03
CA GLY A 62 15.10 5.23 -0.46
C GLY A 62 14.32 4.81 -1.70
N ILE A 63 14.86 3.88 -2.47
CA ILE A 63 14.23 3.40 -3.71
C ILE A 63 14.61 1.94 -3.99
N PRO A 64 13.65 1.08 -4.40
CA PRO A 64 13.98 -0.26 -4.88
C PRO A 64 14.71 -0.21 -6.20
N VAL A 65 15.72 -1.06 -6.36
CA VAL A 65 16.44 -1.21 -7.64
C VAL A 65 15.52 -1.84 -8.69
N VAL A 66 14.82 -2.90 -8.30
CA VAL A 66 13.79 -3.59 -9.09
C VAL A 66 12.71 -4.10 -8.13
N PHE A 67 11.46 -4.15 -8.60
CA PHE A 67 10.35 -4.82 -7.93
C PHE A 67 9.80 -5.91 -8.86
N ASP A 68 10.35 -7.12 -8.75
CA ASP A 68 9.98 -8.30 -9.55
C ASP A 68 10.28 -9.55 -8.73
N LEU A 69 9.24 -10.31 -8.37
CA LEU A 69 9.35 -11.52 -7.52
C LEU A 69 9.56 -12.79 -8.34
N GLN A 70 9.80 -12.65 -9.64
CA GLN A 70 9.95 -13.75 -10.57
C GLN A 70 11.41 -13.98 -10.97
N ILE A 71 12.34 -13.12 -10.54
CA ILE A 71 13.77 -13.24 -10.86
C ILE A 71 14.33 -14.57 -10.32
N GLU A 72 14.11 -14.89 -9.04
CA GLU A 72 14.61 -16.14 -8.46
C GLU A 72 13.89 -17.36 -9.03
N ALA A 73 12.58 -17.26 -9.27
CA ALA A 73 11.80 -18.35 -9.88
C ALA A 73 12.31 -18.67 -11.30
N GLU A 74 12.56 -17.66 -12.12
CA GLU A 74 13.13 -17.83 -13.47
C GLU A 74 14.52 -18.48 -13.41
N ALA A 75 15.38 -18.05 -12.48
CA ALA A 75 16.71 -18.62 -12.29
C ALA A 75 16.66 -20.10 -11.85
N LEU A 76 15.56 -20.54 -11.25
CA LEU A 76 15.29 -21.92 -10.86
C LEU A 76 14.57 -22.74 -11.95
N GLY A 77 14.35 -22.16 -13.12
CA GLY A 77 13.78 -22.85 -14.29
C GLY A 77 12.28 -22.65 -14.48
N CYS A 78 11.63 -21.76 -13.72
CA CYS A 78 10.24 -21.39 -14.01
C CYS A 78 10.18 -20.58 -15.33
N ARG A 79 9.31 -21.01 -16.24
CA ARG A 79 8.90 -20.27 -17.43
C ARG A 79 8.00 -19.11 -17.03
N LEU A 80 8.22 -17.98 -17.69
CA LEU A 80 7.51 -16.74 -17.43
C LEU A 80 6.64 -16.35 -18.64
N LYS A 81 5.46 -15.78 -18.34
CA LYS A 81 4.64 -15.05 -19.30
C LYS A 81 4.85 -13.56 -19.09
N TRP A 82 5.42 -12.92 -20.11
CA TRP A 82 5.69 -11.48 -20.09
C TRP A 82 4.45 -10.66 -20.44
N SER A 83 4.46 -9.42 -19.94
CA SER A 83 3.44 -8.41 -20.12
C SER A 83 4.16 -7.09 -20.43
N GLU A 84 3.58 -6.27 -21.30
CA GLU A 84 4.17 -4.97 -21.67
C GLU A 84 4.13 -3.97 -20.50
N ASN A 85 3.14 -4.10 -19.61
CA ASN A 85 2.77 -3.09 -18.62
C ASN A 85 2.89 -3.55 -17.17
N SER A 86 3.47 -4.73 -16.92
CA SER A 86 3.62 -5.29 -15.57
C SER A 86 4.83 -6.22 -15.50
N PRO A 87 5.32 -6.56 -14.29
CA PRO A 87 6.22 -7.69 -14.12
C PRO A 87 5.64 -8.99 -14.73
N PRO A 88 6.50 -9.94 -15.14
CA PRO A 88 6.06 -11.20 -15.70
C PRO A 88 5.33 -12.08 -14.67
N SER A 89 4.55 -13.05 -15.15
CA SER A 89 3.90 -14.06 -14.30
C SER A 89 4.52 -15.43 -14.50
N VAL A 90 4.64 -16.24 -13.43
CA VAL A 90 5.08 -17.64 -13.52
C VAL A 90 3.98 -18.49 -14.17
N ILE A 91 4.35 -19.33 -15.15
CA ILE A 91 3.42 -20.23 -15.87
C ILE A 91 3.87 -21.69 -15.88
N SER A 92 4.89 -22.04 -15.10
CA SER A 92 5.36 -23.41 -14.93
C SER A 92 5.89 -23.62 -13.52
N HIS A 93 5.74 -24.83 -13.01
CA HIS A 93 6.13 -25.17 -11.64
C HIS A 93 7.04 -26.40 -11.68
N PRO A 94 8.38 -26.25 -11.67
CA PRO A 94 9.31 -27.35 -11.90
C PRO A 94 9.06 -28.60 -11.03
N LEU A 95 8.76 -28.42 -9.74
CA LEU A 95 8.50 -29.54 -8.85
C LEU A 95 7.16 -30.23 -9.15
N GLN A 96 6.15 -29.47 -9.59
CA GLN A 96 4.89 -30.01 -10.08
C GLN A 96 5.06 -30.75 -11.43
N GLU A 97 5.98 -30.28 -12.26
CA GLU A 97 6.29 -30.83 -13.59
C GLU A 97 7.29 -32.00 -13.54
N GLY A 98 7.60 -32.51 -12.35
CA GLY A 98 8.36 -33.75 -12.15
C GLY A 98 9.86 -33.58 -11.92
N VAL A 99 10.37 -32.35 -11.82
CA VAL A 99 11.73 -32.11 -11.35
C VAL A 99 11.79 -32.42 -9.85
N LYS A 100 12.81 -33.15 -9.41
CA LYS A 100 12.99 -33.41 -7.98
C LYS A 100 13.72 -32.25 -7.31
N LEU A 101 13.42 -32.02 -6.03
CA LEU A 101 14.10 -31.00 -5.24
C LEU A 101 15.64 -31.19 -5.22
N GLU A 102 16.11 -32.43 -5.17
CA GLU A 102 17.55 -32.78 -5.17
C GLU A 102 18.29 -32.38 -6.46
N ASP A 103 17.55 -32.18 -7.56
CA ASP A 103 18.12 -31.76 -8.85
C ASP A 103 18.17 -30.24 -8.99
N LEU A 104 17.43 -29.50 -8.16
CA LEU A 104 17.48 -28.03 -8.12
C LEU A 104 18.75 -27.55 -7.41
N LYS A 105 19.28 -26.43 -7.89
CA LYS A 105 20.48 -25.81 -7.34
C LYS A 105 20.19 -24.37 -7.00
N ILE A 106 20.77 -23.90 -5.90
CA ILE A 106 20.80 -22.46 -5.61
C ILE A 106 21.47 -21.76 -6.81
N PRO A 107 20.83 -20.74 -7.41
CA PRO A 107 21.37 -20.06 -8.57
C PRO A 107 22.76 -19.48 -8.30
N LEU A 108 23.58 -19.41 -9.34
CA LEU A 108 24.82 -18.65 -9.25
C LEU A 108 24.50 -17.15 -9.20
N PRO A 109 25.29 -16.33 -8.48
CA PRO A 109 25.09 -14.88 -8.39
C PRO A 109 24.89 -14.12 -9.71
N ALA A 110 25.52 -14.57 -10.79
CA ALA A 110 25.45 -13.93 -12.10
C ALA A 110 24.45 -14.62 -13.05
N ALA A 111 23.60 -15.52 -12.55
CA ALA A 111 22.67 -16.29 -13.37
C ALA A 111 21.53 -15.41 -13.91
N GLY A 112 21.34 -15.40 -15.23
CA GLY A 112 20.20 -14.76 -15.89
C GLY A 112 19.98 -13.32 -15.44
N ARG A 113 18.73 -12.98 -15.08
CA ARG A 113 18.37 -11.63 -14.62
C ARG A 113 18.94 -11.24 -13.26
N ILE A 114 19.42 -12.19 -12.43
CA ILE A 114 20.10 -11.85 -11.17
C ILE A 114 21.34 -11.00 -11.49
N GLY A 115 22.18 -11.44 -12.44
CA GLY A 115 23.36 -10.69 -12.86
C GLY A 115 23.04 -9.29 -13.37
N VAL A 116 21.98 -9.17 -14.18
CA VAL A 116 21.49 -7.89 -14.72
C VAL A 116 21.14 -6.90 -13.60
N VAL A 117 20.42 -7.37 -12.58
CA VAL A 117 20.02 -6.54 -11.43
C VAL A 117 21.21 -6.18 -10.55
N MET A 118 22.16 -7.09 -10.34
CA MET A 118 23.37 -6.79 -9.57
C MET A 118 24.28 -5.76 -10.28
N ASP A 119 24.42 -5.85 -11.60
CA ASP A 119 25.14 -4.84 -12.40
C ASP A 119 24.48 -3.45 -12.31
N ALA A 120 23.15 -3.41 -12.37
CA ALA A 120 22.40 -2.17 -12.22
C ALA A 120 22.57 -1.58 -10.82
N THR A 121 22.50 -2.43 -9.78
CA THR A 121 22.66 -2.04 -8.38
C THR A 121 24.01 -1.39 -8.13
N ARG A 122 25.12 -2.00 -8.58
CA ARG A 122 26.47 -1.45 -8.43
C ARG A 122 26.60 -0.08 -9.10
N THR A 123 26.03 0.08 -10.29
CA THR A 123 26.05 1.34 -11.03
C THR A 123 25.25 2.41 -10.31
N LEU A 124 24.04 2.09 -9.85
CA LEU A 124 23.18 3.01 -9.09
C LEU A 124 23.84 3.44 -7.77
N ARG A 125 24.47 2.52 -7.03
CA ARG A 125 25.18 2.85 -5.80
C ARG A 125 26.32 3.83 -6.04
N ALA A 126 27.06 3.68 -7.14
CA ALA A 126 28.13 4.61 -7.52
C ALA A 126 27.59 6.01 -7.90
N MET A 127 26.38 6.09 -8.45
CA MET A 127 25.77 7.35 -8.90
C MET A 127 24.98 8.08 -7.81
N HIS A 128 24.37 7.35 -6.87
CA HIS A 128 23.40 7.88 -5.91
C HIS A 128 23.77 7.50 -4.47
N SER A 129 24.93 7.95 -3.99
CA SER A 129 25.48 7.62 -2.66
C SER A 129 24.54 7.91 -1.49
N ASP A 130 23.68 8.91 -1.63
CA ASP A 130 22.91 9.47 -0.52
C ASP A 130 21.49 8.88 -0.40
N THR A 131 21.01 8.18 -1.43
CA THR A 131 19.70 7.49 -1.43
C THR A 131 19.89 6.05 -0.96
N ALA A 132 19.03 5.58 -0.05
CA ALA A 132 19.02 4.17 0.35
C ALA A 132 18.57 3.29 -0.82
N LEU A 133 19.39 2.33 -1.22
CA LEU A 133 19.00 1.36 -2.23
C LEU A 133 18.37 0.14 -1.56
N TYR A 134 17.20 -0.25 -2.05
CA TYR A 134 16.46 -1.42 -1.59
C TYR A 134 16.67 -2.57 -2.57
N GLY A 135 17.26 -3.66 -2.09
CA GLY A 135 17.30 -4.95 -2.78
C GLY A 135 16.08 -5.76 -2.40
N LEU A 136 15.33 -6.25 -3.37
CA LEU A 136 14.12 -7.04 -3.14
C LEU A 136 14.41 -8.51 -3.41
N ILE A 137 14.09 -9.35 -2.45
CA ILE A 137 14.17 -10.81 -2.58
C ILE A 137 12.78 -11.42 -2.43
N THR A 138 12.52 -12.48 -3.20
CA THR A 138 11.30 -13.25 -3.05
C THR A 138 11.35 -14.07 -1.76
N GLY A 139 10.33 -13.94 -0.93
CA GLY A 139 10.23 -14.69 0.31
C GLY A 139 10.11 -16.20 0.09
N PRO A 140 10.60 -17.03 1.03
CA PRO A 140 10.67 -18.48 0.82
C PRO A 140 9.32 -19.13 0.51
N PHE A 141 8.22 -18.64 1.09
CA PHE A 141 6.91 -19.28 0.92
C PHE A 141 6.33 -19.01 -0.48
N THR A 142 6.43 -17.76 -0.94
CA THR A 142 6.08 -17.39 -2.31
C THR A 142 6.97 -18.11 -3.33
N LEU A 143 8.27 -18.22 -3.08
CA LEU A 143 9.17 -18.96 -3.98
C LEU A 143 8.84 -20.46 -4.01
N ALA A 144 8.54 -21.07 -2.86
CA ALA A 144 8.11 -22.47 -2.80
C ALA A 144 6.82 -22.69 -3.61
N LEU A 145 5.85 -21.79 -3.52
CA LEU A 145 4.65 -21.84 -4.36
C LEU A 145 4.98 -21.70 -5.85
N HIS A 146 5.93 -20.85 -6.23
CA HIS A 146 6.39 -20.78 -7.63
C HIS A 146 6.99 -22.10 -8.13
N LEU A 147 7.61 -22.90 -7.26
CA LEU A 147 8.20 -24.18 -7.64
C LEU A 147 7.19 -25.33 -7.65
N VAL A 148 6.27 -25.36 -6.70
CA VAL A 148 5.32 -26.47 -6.45
C VAL A 148 3.96 -26.24 -7.13
N GLY A 149 3.60 -24.99 -7.38
CA GLY A 149 2.23 -24.62 -7.73
C GLY A 149 1.30 -24.60 -6.51
N THR A 150 0.00 -24.52 -6.77
CA THR A 150 -1.04 -24.41 -5.73
C THR A 150 -1.17 -25.63 -4.83
N ASP A 151 -0.60 -26.77 -5.23
CA ASP A 151 -0.60 -28.02 -4.45
C ASP A 151 0.16 -27.88 -3.12
N ILE A 152 0.99 -26.83 -2.97
CA ILE A 152 1.68 -26.52 -1.72
C ILE A 152 0.73 -26.42 -0.52
N PHE A 153 -0.47 -25.86 -0.71
CA PHE A 153 -1.44 -25.72 0.37
C PHE A 153 -1.95 -27.07 0.87
N MET A 154 -2.15 -28.04 -0.02
CA MET A 154 -2.52 -29.41 0.36
C MET A 154 -1.34 -30.13 1.00
N LYS A 155 -0.13 -29.98 0.44
CA LYS A 155 1.11 -30.58 0.96
C LYS A 155 1.47 -30.09 2.36
N MET A 156 1.10 -28.86 2.75
CA MET A 156 1.26 -28.39 4.14
C MET A 156 0.52 -29.28 5.14
N PHE A 157 -0.59 -29.92 4.74
CA PHE A 157 -1.32 -30.86 5.59
C PHE A 157 -0.89 -32.31 5.39
N GLU A 158 -0.67 -32.73 4.13
CA GLU A 158 -0.43 -34.14 3.79
C GLU A 158 1.04 -34.56 3.89
N SER A 159 1.98 -33.62 3.73
CA SER A 159 3.43 -33.90 3.62
C SER A 159 4.26 -32.71 4.15
N PRO A 160 4.09 -32.33 5.42
CA PRO A 160 4.74 -31.14 5.98
C PRO A 160 6.27 -31.22 5.94
N GLU A 161 6.86 -32.41 6.04
CA GLU A 161 8.32 -32.61 5.92
C GLU A 161 8.83 -32.27 4.52
N GLU A 162 8.05 -32.60 3.47
CA GLU A 162 8.38 -32.24 2.08
C GLU A 162 8.37 -30.72 1.91
N VAL A 163 7.32 -30.05 2.43
CA VAL A 163 7.22 -28.59 2.39
C VAL A 163 8.39 -27.94 3.12
N ASN A 164 8.76 -28.43 4.30
CA ASN A 164 9.92 -27.90 5.04
C ASN A 164 11.24 -28.05 4.26
N GLY A 165 11.46 -29.19 3.58
CA GLY A 165 12.64 -29.37 2.72
C GLY A 165 12.68 -28.36 1.56
N ILE A 166 11.52 -28.05 0.96
CA ILE A 166 11.40 -27.04 -0.10
C ILE A 166 11.64 -25.63 0.47
N MET A 167 11.10 -25.34 1.66
CA MET A 167 11.31 -24.06 2.35
C MET A 167 12.77 -23.84 2.74
N ASP A 168 13.48 -24.87 3.19
CA ASP A 168 14.93 -24.82 3.46
C ASP A 168 15.71 -24.48 2.18
N PHE A 169 15.38 -25.11 1.06
CA PHE A 169 15.98 -24.79 -0.24
C PHE A 169 15.72 -23.33 -0.64
N CYS A 170 14.45 -22.88 -0.57
CA CYS A 170 14.07 -21.51 -0.90
C CYS A 170 14.73 -20.49 0.03
N THR A 171 14.93 -20.83 1.30
CA THR A 171 15.69 -20.01 2.27
C THR A 171 17.14 -19.85 1.84
N GLY A 172 17.77 -20.91 1.33
CA GLY A 172 19.11 -20.85 0.77
C GLY A 172 19.20 -19.91 -0.44
N VAL A 173 18.20 -19.94 -1.33
CA VAL A 173 18.11 -19.03 -2.47
C VAL A 173 17.95 -17.58 -2.02
N ALA A 174 16.99 -17.31 -1.13
CA ALA A 174 16.75 -15.97 -0.59
C ALA A 174 18.00 -15.40 0.12
N THR A 175 18.70 -16.23 0.90
CA THR A 175 19.94 -15.87 1.60
C THR A 175 21.07 -15.53 0.61
N MET A 176 21.21 -16.32 -0.46
CA MET A 176 22.20 -16.07 -1.52
C MET A 176 21.91 -14.74 -2.22
N THR A 177 20.67 -14.51 -2.65
CA THR A 177 20.26 -13.27 -3.34
C THR A 177 20.40 -12.06 -2.42
N ALA A 178 20.04 -12.18 -1.14
CA ALA A 178 20.25 -11.13 -0.14
C ALA A 178 21.72 -10.74 -0.03
N GLY A 179 22.61 -11.74 0.05
CA GLY A 179 24.06 -11.52 0.07
C GLY A 179 24.54 -10.74 -1.16
N GLN A 180 24.02 -11.06 -2.35
CA GLN A 180 24.39 -10.38 -3.59
C GLN A 180 23.94 -8.92 -3.65
N PHE A 181 22.73 -8.61 -3.17
CA PHE A 181 22.29 -7.22 -3.06
C PHE A 181 23.13 -6.44 -2.07
N ILE A 182 23.47 -7.02 -0.90
CA ILE A 182 24.34 -6.37 0.09
C ILE A 182 25.72 -6.10 -0.52
N GLU A 183 26.34 -7.11 -1.14
CA GLU A 183 27.65 -6.98 -1.81
C GLU A 183 27.64 -5.95 -2.95
N SER A 184 26.50 -5.81 -3.64
CA SER A 184 26.33 -4.84 -4.72
C SER A 184 26.03 -3.42 -4.22
N GLY A 185 25.74 -3.24 -2.92
CA GLY A 185 25.63 -1.95 -2.27
C GLY A 185 24.22 -1.51 -1.88
N CYS A 186 23.27 -2.44 -1.72
CA CYS A 186 21.97 -2.13 -1.12
C CYS A 186 22.08 -1.93 0.40
N ASP A 187 21.37 -0.92 0.90
CA ASP A 187 21.31 -0.60 2.33
C ASP A 187 20.23 -1.40 3.06
N VAL A 188 19.14 -1.70 2.33
CA VAL A 188 17.97 -2.42 2.84
C VAL A 188 17.71 -3.63 1.95
N ILE A 189 17.46 -4.79 2.57
CA ILE A 189 16.96 -5.97 1.91
C ILE A 189 15.49 -6.17 2.30
N ALA A 190 14.59 -6.01 1.34
CA ALA A 190 13.17 -6.25 1.51
C ALA A 190 12.84 -7.69 1.07
N MET A 191 12.43 -8.52 2.02
CA MET A 191 11.89 -9.85 1.73
C MET A 191 10.39 -9.71 1.49
N VAL A 192 9.96 -9.92 0.25
CA VAL A 192 8.57 -9.75 -0.18
C VAL A 192 7.92 -11.12 -0.32
N ASP A 193 6.96 -11.44 0.55
CA ASP A 193 6.34 -12.77 0.64
C ASP A 193 4.79 -12.69 0.64
N PRO A 194 4.16 -12.29 -0.49
CA PRO A 194 2.72 -12.06 -0.56
C PRO A 194 1.88 -13.29 -0.20
N MET A 195 2.38 -14.50 -0.46
CA MET A 195 1.63 -15.73 -0.19
C MET A 195 1.43 -15.99 1.31
N THR A 196 2.19 -15.31 2.18
CA THR A 196 1.96 -15.36 3.63
C THR A 196 0.62 -14.75 4.04
N SER A 197 0.01 -13.90 3.20
CA SER A 197 -1.37 -13.41 3.42
C SER A 197 -2.44 -14.49 3.26
N GLN A 198 -2.11 -15.63 2.64
CA GLN A 198 -3.05 -16.70 2.31
C GLN A 198 -3.06 -17.84 3.33
N ILE A 199 -2.30 -17.73 4.42
CA ILE A 199 -2.19 -18.73 5.47
C ILE A 199 -2.50 -18.12 6.83
N ASP A 200 -3.02 -18.94 7.75
CA ASP A 200 -3.32 -18.53 9.12
C ASP A 200 -2.02 -18.40 9.97
N PRO A 201 -2.09 -17.76 11.15
CA PRO A 201 -0.91 -17.56 12.00
C PRO A 201 -0.25 -18.86 12.49
N GLY A 202 -1.00 -19.95 12.64
CA GLY A 202 -0.44 -21.26 13.02
C GLY A 202 0.38 -21.88 11.89
N SER A 203 -0.18 -21.84 10.67
CA SER A 203 0.55 -22.24 9.46
C SER A 203 1.77 -21.36 9.21
N PHE A 204 1.65 -20.04 9.38
CA PHE A 204 2.79 -19.11 9.30
C PHE A 204 3.88 -19.46 10.31
N GLY A 205 3.49 -19.68 11.57
CA GLY A 205 4.40 -20.09 12.64
C GLY A 205 5.15 -21.38 12.33
N THR A 206 4.46 -22.33 11.71
CA THR A 206 5.01 -23.66 11.40
C THR A 206 5.94 -23.64 10.18
N PHE A 207 5.55 -22.95 9.11
CA PHE A 207 6.24 -23.08 7.82
C PHE A 207 7.06 -21.86 7.40
N VAL A 208 6.86 -20.69 8.03
CA VAL A 208 7.47 -19.42 7.56
C VAL A 208 8.41 -18.81 8.59
N SER A 209 8.00 -18.77 9.86
CA SER A 209 8.69 -17.98 10.90
C SER A 209 10.18 -18.32 11.05
N GLU A 210 10.54 -19.61 11.06
CA GLU A 210 11.94 -20.01 11.20
C GLU A 210 12.79 -19.54 10.01
N HIS A 211 12.28 -19.73 8.80
CA HIS A 211 12.96 -19.35 7.55
C HIS A 211 13.13 -17.84 7.43
N ALA A 212 12.07 -17.07 7.70
CA ALA A 212 12.13 -15.61 7.75
C ALA A 212 13.16 -15.13 8.79
N THR A 213 13.14 -15.71 10.00
CA THR A 213 14.09 -15.35 11.07
C THR A 213 15.54 -15.62 10.67
N LYS A 214 15.82 -16.75 10.01
CA LYS A 214 17.16 -17.09 9.49
C LYS A 214 17.65 -16.03 8.49
N ILE A 215 16.79 -15.63 7.55
CA ILE A 215 17.11 -14.63 6.52
C ILE A 215 17.39 -13.26 7.15
N PHE A 216 16.52 -12.78 8.05
CA PHE A 216 16.73 -11.49 8.71
C PHE A 216 17.96 -11.47 9.61
N SER A 217 18.25 -12.59 10.29
CA SER A 217 19.49 -12.73 11.07
C SER A 217 20.72 -12.63 10.15
N TYR A 218 20.71 -13.31 9.00
CA TYR A 218 21.79 -13.25 8.02
C TYR A 218 22.03 -11.83 7.47
N ILE A 219 20.96 -11.10 7.16
CA ILE A 219 21.02 -9.71 6.68
C ILE A 219 21.64 -8.81 7.75
N LYS A 220 21.17 -8.94 8.99
CA LYS A 220 21.65 -8.16 10.13
C LYS A 220 23.13 -8.42 10.45
N GLU A 221 23.57 -9.69 10.39
CA GLU A 221 24.98 -10.07 10.58
C GLU A 221 25.93 -9.42 9.57
N ARG A 222 25.41 -9.03 8.40
CA ARG A 222 26.15 -8.29 7.36
C ARG A 222 26.02 -6.78 7.45
N GLY A 223 25.32 -6.28 8.47
CA GLY A 223 25.19 -4.85 8.73
C GLY A 223 24.21 -4.11 7.83
N ALA A 224 23.45 -4.84 7.00
CA ALA A 224 22.34 -4.29 6.23
C ALA A 224 21.05 -4.28 7.05
N LEU A 225 20.10 -3.45 6.63
CA LEU A 225 18.76 -3.38 7.23
C LEU A 225 17.82 -4.35 6.54
N SER A 226 16.84 -4.86 7.27
CA SER A 226 15.84 -5.80 6.75
C SER A 226 14.42 -5.23 6.80
N SER A 227 13.64 -5.48 5.76
CA SER A 227 12.20 -5.18 5.73
C SER A 227 11.41 -6.44 5.37
N PHE A 228 10.41 -6.78 6.16
CA PHE A 228 9.44 -7.82 5.83
C PHE A 228 8.23 -7.18 5.15
N PHE A 229 8.07 -7.44 3.86
CA PHE A 229 6.99 -6.90 3.06
C PHE A 229 5.98 -8.02 2.72
N VAL A 230 4.72 -7.77 3.01
CA VAL A 230 3.59 -8.56 2.53
C VAL A 230 2.61 -7.73 1.71
N CYS A 231 2.22 -8.24 0.54
CA CYS A 231 1.13 -7.69 -0.26
C CYS A 231 -0.21 -8.38 0.11
N GLY A 232 -1.33 -7.67 -0.07
CA GLY A 232 -2.66 -8.15 0.30
C GLY A 232 -2.95 -8.10 1.81
N ASN A 233 -4.08 -8.67 2.22
CA ASN A 233 -4.53 -8.60 3.61
C ASN A 233 -3.88 -9.67 4.50
N ALA A 234 -2.69 -9.35 5.01
CA ALA A 234 -1.98 -10.15 6.00
C ALA A 234 -2.19 -9.67 7.45
N ARG A 235 -3.28 -8.95 7.75
CA ARG A 235 -3.53 -8.36 9.08
C ARG A 235 -3.33 -9.38 10.22
N GLN A 236 -3.76 -10.63 10.01
CA GLN A 236 -3.64 -11.72 10.99
C GLN A 236 -2.20 -12.15 11.30
N ASN A 237 -1.27 -11.92 10.35
CA ASN A 237 0.12 -12.38 10.46
C ASN A 237 1.10 -11.28 10.87
N ILE A 238 0.65 -10.02 11.04
CA ILE A 238 1.54 -8.89 11.37
C ILE A 238 2.33 -9.12 12.66
N GLU A 239 1.71 -9.64 13.71
CA GLU A 239 2.41 -9.96 14.96
C GLU A 239 3.44 -11.09 14.75
N ALA A 240 3.08 -12.14 14.01
CA ALA A 240 4.01 -13.23 13.69
C ALA A 240 5.20 -12.75 12.84
N MET A 241 4.96 -11.83 11.90
CA MET A 241 6.01 -11.16 11.13
C MET A 241 6.94 -10.33 12.04
N CYS A 242 6.39 -9.63 13.03
CA CYS A 242 7.20 -8.90 14.03
C CYS A 242 8.12 -9.87 14.80
N LEU A 243 7.60 -11.03 15.19
CA LEU A 243 8.37 -12.05 15.92
C LEU A 243 9.51 -12.67 15.10
N CYS A 244 9.48 -12.55 13.77
CA CYS A 244 10.60 -12.91 12.88
C CYS A 244 11.80 -11.94 13.01
N ARG A 245 11.63 -10.83 13.74
CA ARG A 245 12.65 -9.83 14.05
C ARG A 245 13.30 -9.14 12.82
N PRO A 246 12.53 -8.72 11.80
CA PRO A 246 13.04 -7.76 10.83
C PRO A 246 13.28 -6.40 11.50
N ASP A 247 14.01 -5.50 10.84
CA ASP A 247 14.15 -4.11 11.29
C ASP A 247 12.88 -3.29 10.96
N ASN A 248 12.17 -3.65 9.88
CA ASN A 248 10.97 -2.98 9.41
C ASN A 248 9.90 -3.98 8.91
N ILE A 249 8.62 -3.60 9.01
CA ILE A 249 7.51 -4.24 8.29
C ILE A 249 6.88 -3.24 7.31
N SER A 250 6.73 -3.63 6.05
CA SER A 250 6.00 -2.86 5.03
C SER A 250 4.71 -3.57 4.65
N ILE A 251 3.62 -2.82 4.53
CA ILE A 251 2.26 -3.39 4.39
C ILE A 251 1.51 -2.83 3.19
N ASP A 252 0.57 -3.63 2.72
CA ASP A 252 -0.42 -3.28 1.71
C ASP A 252 -1.51 -2.31 2.20
N GLU A 253 -2.14 -1.59 1.27
CA GLU A 253 -3.24 -0.65 1.51
C GLU A 253 -4.47 -1.27 2.21
N ASN A 254 -4.61 -2.60 2.18
CA ASN A 254 -5.71 -3.32 2.83
C ASN A 254 -5.58 -3.47 4.36
N ILE A 255 -4.45 -3.08 4.96
CA ILE A 255 -4.20 -3.22 6.40
C ILE A 255 -4.20 -1.85 7.06
N PRO A 256 -5.04 -1.58 8.09
CA PRO A 256 -5.02 -0.31 8.80
C PRO A 256 -3.64 0.05 9.37
N LEU A 257 -3.11 1.22 8.99
CA LEU A 257 -1.76 1.67 9.35
C LEU A 257 -1.59 1.87 10.87
N ASP A 258 -2.64 2.33 11.56
CA ASP A 258 -2.65 2.50 13.02
C ASP A 258 -2.45 1.18 13.78
N PHE A 259 -3.13 0.12 13.35
CA PHE A 259 -2.96 -1.23 13.88
C PHE A 259 -1.52 -1.72 13.70
N VAL A 260 -0.92 -1.48 12.52
CA VAL A 260 0.45 -1.92 12.25
C VAL A 260 1.46 -1.09 13.02
N ARG A 261 1.27 0.23 13.12
CA ARG A 261 2.07 1.09 14.00
C ARG A 261 2.10 0.55 15.42
N ASP A 262 0.91 0.33 16.00
CA ASP A 262 0.81 -0.06 17.41
C ASP A 262 1.44 -1.44 17.64
N THR A 263 1.21 -2.39 16.73
CA THR A 263 1.80 -3.74 16.79
C THR A 263 3.32 -3.70 16.61
N ALA A 264 3.82 -3.05 15.56
CA ALA A 264 5.26 -3.01 15.26
C ALA A 264 6.04 -2.29 16.36
N LEU A 265 5.55 -1.16 16.87
CA LEU A 265 6.21 -0.43 17.95
C LEU A 265 6.23 -1.21 19.26
N ALA A 266 5.20 -2.03 19.55
CA ALA A 266 5.21 -2.91 20.71
C ALA A 266 6.35 -3.95 20.66
N HIS A 267 6.78 -4.33 19.45
CA HIS A 267 7.91 -5.24 19.21
C HIS A 267 9.24 -4.53 18.91
N ASN A 268 9.29 -3.19 19.02
CA ASN A 268 10.45 -2.37 18.65
C ASN A 268 10.87 -2.52 17.17
N ILE A 269 9.88 -2.56 16.28
CA ILE A 269 10.07 -2.70 14.83
C ILE A 269 9.57 -1.45 14.12
N SER A 270 10.31 -0.99 13.12
CA SER A 270 9.87 0.08 12.21
C SER A 270 8.74 -0.43 11.30
N PHE A 271 7.93 0.47 10.77
CA PHE A 271 6.84 0.10 9.90
C PHE A 271 6.70 1.09 8.73
N GLY A 272 6.09 0.66 7.64
CA GLY A 272 5.93 1.50 6.45
C GLY A 272 4.78 1.09 5.54
N GLY A 273 4.50 1.95 4.57
CA GLY A 273 3.30 1.92 3.76
C GLY A 273 2.34 3.05 4.16
N ASN A 274 1.07 3.00 3.81
CA ASN A 274 0.48 2.11 2.82
C ASN A 274 -0.48 2.88 1.91
N MET A 275 0.03 3.99 1.36
CA MET A 275 -0.77 4.88 0.51
C MET A 275 -1.51 4.08 -0.57
N ARG A 276 -2.78 4.43 -0.78
CA ARG A 276 -3.63 3.72 -1.72
C ARG A 276 -3.16 3.86 -3.18
N LEU A 277 -2.90 2.73 -3.84
CA LEU A 277 -2.33 2.72 -5.19
C LEU A 277 -3.37 3.08 -6.24
N THR A 278 -4.49 2.36 -6.26
CA THR A 278 -5.44 2.49 -7.37
C THR A 278 -6.27 3.77 -7.24
N THR A 279 -6.89 3.97 -6.08
CA THR A 279 -7.88 5.03 -5.88
C THR A 279 -7.25 6.40 -5.67
N VAL A 280 -6.04 6.47 -5.13
CA VAL A 280 -5.34 7.73 -4.85
C VAL A 280 -4.21 7.96 -5.84
N LEU A 281 -3.21 7.08 -5.90
CA LEU A 281 -2.01 7.36 -6.69
C LEU A 281 -2.24 7.26 -8.20
N LEU A 282 -2.99 6.25 -8.68
CA LEU A 282 -3.24 6.02 -10.10
C LEU A 282 -4.40 6.86 -10.65
N MET A 283 -5.58 6.75 -10.02
CA MET A 283 -6.81 7.38 -10.51
C MET A 283 -7.12 8.74 -9.86
N GLY A 284 -6.47 9.05 -8.74
CA GLY A 284 -6.69 10.29 -8.01
C GLY A 284 -5.91 11.47 -8.58
N SER A 285 -6.09 12.62 -7.95
CA SER A 285 -5.38 13.86 -8.27
C SER A 285 -4.13 14.04 -7.41
N GLU A 286 -3.33 15.05 -7.75
CA GLU A 286 -2.23 15.51 -6.90
C GLU A 286 -2.71 15.92 -5.49
N ALA A 287 -3.92 16.49 -5.40
CA ALA A 287 -4.50 16.89 -4.11
C ALA A 287 -4.89 15.67 -3.27
N ASP A 288 -5.44 14.63 -3.88
CA ASP A 288 -5.74 13.36 -3.20
C ASP A 288 -4.44 12.70 -2.72
N SER A 289 -3.39 12.73 -3.55
CA SER A 289 -2.08 12.17 -3.21
C SER A 289 -1.41 12.90 -2.04
N ARG A 290 -1.47 14.24 -2.01
CA ARG A 290 -0.99 15.04 -0.87
C ARG A 290 -1.79 14.70 0.39
N ARG A 291 -3.13 14.67 0.30
CA ARG A 291 -3.99 14.39 1.45
C ARG A 291 -3.71 13.02 2.06
N GLU A 292 -3.67 11.98 1.22
CA GLU A 292 -3.38 10.62 1.66
C GLU A 292 -2.00 10.50 2.31
N ALA A 293 -0.98 11.14 1.72
CA ALA A 293 0.36 11.16 2.29
C ALA A 293 0.38 11.83 3.66
N LEU A 294 -0.34 12.95 3.82
CA LEU A 294 -0.48 13.62 5.12
C LEU A 294 -1.17 12.74 6.16
N GLU A 295 -2.28 12.09 5.79
CA GLU A 295 -3.03 11.19 6.69
C GLU A 295 -2.16 10.01 7.14
N CYS A 296 -1.37 9.44 6.22
CA CYS A 296 -0.42 8.37 6.55
C CYS A 296 0.69 8.88 7.48
N MET A 297 1.27 10.07 7.22
CA MET A 297 2.29 10.67 8.07
C MET A 297 1.78 11.03 9.47
N ASP A 298 0.54 11.51 9.57
CA ASP A 298 -0.08 11.83 10.85
C ASP A 298 -0.40 10.55 11.66
N THR A 299 -0.85 9.50 10.97
CA THR A 299 -1.10 8.19 11.60
C THR A 299 0.18 7.51 12.04
N GLY A 300 1.19 7.44 11.16
CA GLY A 300 2.48 6.79 11.44
C GLY A 300 3.38 7.59 12.37
N GLY A 301 3.25 8.92 12.39
CA GLY A 301 4.07 9.80 13.20
C GLY A 301 5.55 9.81 12.78
N ARG A 302 6.42 10.28 13.68
CA ARG A 302 7.84 10.57 13.37
C ARG A 302 8.82 9.49 13.84
N ARG A 303 8.34 8.46 14.54
CA ARG A 303 9.16 7.38 15.09
C ARG A 303 8.82 6.08 14.37
N GLY A 304 9.80 5.50 13.69
CA GLY A 304 9.64 4.19 13.07
C GLY A 304 8.90 4.16 11.75
N PHE A 305 8.21 5.23 11.37
CA PHE A 305 7.40 5.26 10.15
C PHE A 305 8.20 5.61 8.90
N VAL A 306 7.94 4.88 7.81
CA VAL A 306 8.40 5.18 6.45
C VAL A 306 7.19 5.27 5.53
N LEU A 307 6.99 6.45 4.93
CA LEU A 307 5.91 6.65 3.97
C LEU A 307 6.25 5.92 2.68
N ALA A 308 5.33 5.07 2.22
CA ALA A 308 5.44 4.35 0.97
C ALA A 308 4.04 4.00 0.41
N PRO A 309 3.91 3.70 -0.89
CA PRO A 309 2.74 3.02 -1.44
C PRO A 309 2.53 1.65 -0.78
N GLY A 310 1.31 1.11 -0.80
CA GLY A 310 1.05 -0.23 -0.26
C GLY A 310 1.72 -1.39 -1.02
N CYS A 311 2.14 -1.19 -2.27
CA CYS A 311 2.68 -2.22 -3.16
C CYS A 311 3.49 -1.54 -4.29
N ASP A 312 3.94 -2.32 -5.28
CA ASP A 312 4.56 -1.80 -6.50
C ASP A 312 3.60 -0.88 -7.27
N LEU A 313 4.11 0.27 -7.74
CA LEU A 313 3.31 1.24 -8.46
C LEU A 313 2.84 0.68 -9.81
N PRO A 314 1.55 0.79 -10.16
CA PRO A 314 1.09 0.58 -11.53
C PRO A 314 1.91 1.41 -12.52
N ILE A 315 2.24 0.83 -13.68
CA ILE A 315 3.11 1.47 -14.67
C ILE A 315 2.61 2.86 -15.09
N ASP A 316 1.29 3.02 -15.19
CA ASP A 316 0.61 4.24 -15.64
C ASP A 316 0.33 5.25 -14.52
N THR A 317 0.82 5.01 -13.30
CA THR A 317 0.67 5.99 -12.20
C THR A 317 1.18 7.37 -12.66
N PRO A 318 0.36 8.43 -12.62
CA PRO A 318 0.77 9.74 -13.11
C PRO A 318 1.98 10.29 -12.34
N PRO A 319 3.10 10.67 -12.99
CA PRO A 319 4.26 11.23 -12.31
C PRO A 319 3.96 12.48 -11.47
N ALA A 320 2.92 13.25 -11.84
CA ALA A 320 2.47 14.41 -11.09
C ALA A 320 2.00 14.05 -9.68
N ASN A 321 1.32 12.91 -9.52
CA ASN A 321 0.81 12.46 -8.24
C ASN A 321 1.95 12.11 -7.27
N LEU A 322 3.02 11.46 -7.76
CA LEU A 322 4.21 11.16 -6.94
C LEU A 322 5.00 12.43 -6.61
N ARG A 323 5.15 13.37 -7.55
CA ARG A 323 5.77 14.67 -7.26
C ARG A 323 5.01 15.44 -6.18
N ALA A 324 3.69 15.39 -6.21
CA ALA A 324 2.85 16.03 -5.20
C ALA A 324 3.11 15.44 -3.79
N VAL A 325 3.30 14.13 -3.67
CA VAL A 325 3.72 13.48 -2.42
C VAL A 325 5.11 13.96 -1.99
N THR A 326 6.08 13.97 -2.91
CA THR A 326 7.44 14.45 -2.64
C THR A 326 7.45 15.89 -2.15
N GLU A 327 6.74 16.80 -2.82
CA GLU A 327 6.61 18.20 -2.42
C GLU A 327 6.12 18.31 -0.98
N LEU A 328 5.03 17.59 -0.64
CA LEU A 328 4.47 17.59 0.69
C LEU A 328 5.43 17.06 1.76
N VAL A 329 6.11 15.94 1.50
CA VAL A 329 7.05 15.32 2.45
C VAL A 329 8.19 16.28 2.81
N HIS A 330 8.60 17.13 1.87
CA HIS A 330 9.71 18.07 2.04
C HIS A 330 9.27 19.46 2.55
N ASP A 331 7.97 19.75 2.62
CA ASP A 331 7.44 21.06 2.99
C ASP A 331 6.56 20.99 4.25
N GLU A 332 7.15 21.26 5.41
CA GLU A 332 6.43 21.29 6.69
C GLU A 332 5.37 22.41 6.74
N MET A 333 5.54 23.51 6.00
CA MET A 333 4.52 24.57 5.92
C MET A 333 3.30 24.07 5.18
N MET A 334 3.49 23.44 4.01
CA MET A 334 2.40 22.83 3.23
C MET A 334 1.65 21.77 4.05
N GLN A 335 2.37 20.96 4.83
CA GLN A 335 1.74 20.01 5.75
C GLN A 335 0.87 20.74 6.78
N GLY A 336 1.38 21.83 7.37
CA GLY A 336 0.63 22.67 8.31
C GLY A 336 -0.62 23.30 7.70
N GLU A 337 -0.51 23.85 6.49
CA GLU A 337 -1.63 24.44 5.74
C GLU A 337 -2.70 23.40 5.40
N LEU A 338 -2.29 22.22 4.94
CA LEU A 338 -3.22 21.13 4.67
C LEU A 338 -3.90 20.66 5.95
N ARG A 339 -3.16 20.46 7.06
CA ARG A 339 -3.77 20.16 8.36
C ARG A 339 -4.76 21.23 8.79
N ALA A 340 -4.41 22.51 8.67
CA ALA A 340 -5.31 23.61 9.00
C ALA A 340 -6.57 23.62 8.12
N SER A 341 -6.44 23.33 6.82
CA SER A 341 -7.57 23.21 5.89
C SER A 341 -8.48 22.01 6.22
N SER A 342 -7.91 20.93 6.78
CA SER A 342 -8.65 19.78 7.31
C SER A 342 -9.30 20.08 8.65
N VAL A 343 -8.62 20.84 9.52
CA VAL A 343 -9.08 21.26 10.85
C VAL A 343 -10.14 22.36 10.76
N THR A 344 -10.18 23.16 9.69
CA THR A 344 -11.34 24.04 9.41
C THR A 344 -12.63 23.28 9.12
N VAL A 345 -12.60 21.94 9.07
CA VAL A 345 -13.79 21.08 9.10
C VAL A 345 -14.05 20.50 10.51
N ALA A 346 -13.06 20.53 11.42
CA ALA A 346 -13.12 19.96 12.77
C ALA A 346 -13.28 20.99 13.92
N GLU A 347 -12.78 22.22 13.78
CA GLU A 347 -12.99 23.36 14.70
C GLU A 347 -14.11 24.29 14.21
N VAL A 348 -15.21 23.69 13.80
CA VAL A 348 -16.35 24.41 13.29
C VAL A 348 -17.38 24.50 14.42
N GLU A 349 -17.87 25.71 14.70
CA GLU A 349 -19.07 25.86 15.55
C GLU A 349 -20.17 24.97 14.97
N LYS A 350 -20.57 23.93 15.70
CA LYS A 350 -21.61 23.03 15.23
C LYS A 350 -22.91 23.81 15.09
N ALA A 351 -23.63 23.62 13.99
CA ALA A 351 -24.99 24.13 13.87
C ALA A 351 -25.84 23.64 15.05
N ASP A 352 -26.67 24.52 15.62
CA ASP A 352 -27.67 24.12 16.62
C ASP A 352 -28.77 23.31 15.92
N LEU A 353 -28.86 22.03 16.26
CA LEU A 353 -29.85 21.11 15.69
C LEU A 353 -31.15 21.05 16.49
N THR A 354 -31.30 21.90 17.50
CA THR A 354 -32.51 21.97 18.32
C THR A 354 -33.71 22.31 17.43
N GLY A 355 -34.60 21.33 17.24
CA GLY A 355 -35.80 21.48 16.40
C GLY A 355 -35.56 21.34 14.88
N HIS A 356 -34.34 20.95 14.45
CA HIS A 356 -34.04 20.68 13.03
C HIS A 356 -34.90 19.52 12.48
N TRP A 357 -35.16 18.52 13.33
CA TRP A 357 -36.07 17.41 13.03
C TRP A 357 -37.43 17.62 13.70
N SER A 358 -38.49 17.42 12.92
CA SER A 358 -39.88 17.50 13.38
C SER A 358 -40.51 16.11 13.42
N SER A 359 -41.49 15.89 14.30
CA SER A 359 -42.32 14.68 14.32
C SER A 359 -43.14 14.49 13.04
N ASP A 360 -43.44 15.58 12.31
CA ASP A 360 -44.46 15.58 11.27
C ASP A 360 -43.89 15.37 9.86
N LYS A 361 -42.56 15.52 9.70
CA LYS A 361 -41.85 15.41 8.41
C LYS A 361 -40.50 14.72 8.55
N VAL A 362 -40.15 13.88 7.57
CA VAL A 362 -38.81 13.30 7.43
C VAL A 362 -37.88 14.34 6.82
N VAL A 363 -36.76 14.61 7.48
CA VAL A 363 -35.75 15.55 6.99
C VAL A 363 -34.59 14.76 6.42
N ILE A 364 -34.19 15.13 5.20
CA ILE A 364 -33.05 14.55 4.49
C ILE A 364 -32.01 15.63 4.27
N ASP A 365 -30.87 15.47 4.91
CA ASP A 365 -29.71 16.34 4.78
C ASP A 365 -28.70 15.68 3.82
N ILE A 366 -28.43 16.35 2.70
CA ILE A 366 -27.52 15.88 1.65
C ILE A 366 -26.22 16.67 1.79
N VAL A 367 -25.21 16.07 2.41
CA VAL A 367 -23.93 16.75 2.65
C VAL A 367 -23.03 16.50 1.45
N THR A 368 -22.60 17.58 0.79
CA THR A 368 -21.88 17.52 -0.48
C THR A 368 -20.70 18.48 -0.51
N LEU A 369 -19.76 18.27 -1.45
CA LEU A 369 -18.76 19.27 -1.79
C LEU A 369 -19.46 20.52 -2.35
N ASP A 370 -20.10 20.35 -3.51
CA ASP A 370 -21.07 21.28 -4.12
C ASP A 370 -21.70 20.57 -5.32
N SER A 371 -23.01 20.32 -5.30
CA SER A 371 -23.70 19.67 -6.44
C SER A 371 -23.65 20.46 -7.74
N ALA A 372 -23.33 21.76 -7.71
CA ALA A 372 -23.18 22.57 -8.92
C ALA A 372 -21.86 22.31 -9.66
N SER A 373 -20.84 21.79 -8.98
CA SER A 373 -19.48 21.66 -9.53
C SER A 373 -18.87 20.26 -9.38
N CYS A 374 -19.44 19.39 -8.56
CA CYS A 374 -18.97 18.02 -8.33
C CYS A 374 -19.99 16.99 -8.82
N ALA A 375 -19.62 16.18 -9.82
CA ALA A 375 -20.53 15.23 -10.47
C ALA A 375 -21.14 14.16 -9.52
N PRO A 376 -20.39 13.50 -8.62
CA PRO A 376 -20.98 12.61 -7.62
C PRO A 376 -22.00 13.30 -6.70
N CYS A 377 -21.72 14.56 -6.32
CA CYS A 377 -22.61 15.37 -5.49
C CYS A 377 -23.91 15.71 -6.23
N GLN A 378 -23.79 16.10 -7.50
CA GLN A 378 -24.94 16.34 -8.38
C GLN A 378 -25.84 15.12 -8.47
N TYR A 379 -25.28 13.96 -8.82
CA TYR A 379 -26.06 12.75 -8.99
C TYR A 379 -26.70 12.25 -7.69
N MET A 380 -26.03 12.41 -6.55
CA MET A 380 -26.61 12.08 -5.24
C MET A 380 -27.78 12.99 -4.90
N THR A 381 -27.62 14.31 -5.07
CA THR A 381 -28.68 15.29 -4.83
C THR A 381 -29.89 15.03 -5.73
N ASP A 382 -29.67 14.73 -7.02
CA ASP A 382 -30.72 14.40 -7.97
C ASP A 382 -31.40 13.05 -7.67
N ALA A 383 -30.66 12.07 -7.16
CA ALA A 383 -31.22 10.79 -6.73
C ALA A 383 -32.16 10.98 -5.53
N VAL A 384 -31.75 11.76 -4.52
CA VAL A 384 -32.57 12.09 -3.35
C VAL A 384 -33.83 12.85 -3.77
N LYS A 385 -33.69 13.91 -4.57
CA LYS A 385 -34.84 14.68 -5.09
C LYS A 385 -35.85 13.77 -5.80
N ARG A 386 -35.39 12.88 -6.68
CA ARG A 386 -36.26 11.91 -7.38
C ARG A 386 -36.90 10.89 -6.45
N ALA A 387 -36.18 10.42 -5.44
CA ALA A 387 -36.69 9.47 -4.46
C ALA A 387 -37.79 10.09 -3.57
N SER A 388 -37.67 11.38 -3.26
CA SER A 388 -38.60 12.11 -2.37
C SER A 388 -39.91 12.55 -3.04
N LEU A 389 -39.94 12.68 -4.37
CA LEU A 389 -41.13 13.14 -5.13
C LEU A 389 -42.46 12.47 -4.71
N PRO A 390 -42.56 11.13 -4.53
CA PRO A 390 -43.83 10.47 -4.20
C PRO A 390 -44.37 10.81 -2.81
N PHE A 391 -43.53 11.31 -1.90
CA PHE A 391 -43.92 11.57 -0.51
C PHE A 391 -44.37 13.02 -0.27
N GLY A 392 -44.20 13.90 -1.27
CA GLY A 392 -44.67 15.28 -1.23
C GLY A 392 -44.18 16.05 -0.01
N GLU A 393 -45.09 16.79 0.63
CA GLU A 393 -44.77 17.67 1.77
C GLU A 393 -44.35 16.94 3.06
N LYS A 394 -44.44 15.60 3.08
CA LYS A 394 -44.00 14.77 4.22
C LYS A 394 -42.47 14.62 4.29
N VAL A 395 -41.76 15.00 3.23
CA VAL A 395 -40.30 14.92 3.15
C VAL A 395 -39.72 16.28 2.79
N VAL A 396 -38.70 16.70 3.53
CA VAL A 396 -37.92 17.90 3.25
C VAL A 396 -36.50 17.48 2.92
N CYS A 397 -35.95 17.99 1.82
CA CYS A 397 -34.58 17.70 1.40
C CYS A 397 -33.77 18.98 1.31
N THR A 398 -32.65 19.03 2.00
CA THR A 398 -31.75 20.19 2.02
C THR A 398 -30.34 19.72 1.64
N GLU A 399 -29.72 20.43 0.71
CA GLU A 399 -28.30 20.23 0.39
C GLU A 399 -27.45 21.15 1.25
N HIS A 400 -26.44 20.58 1.90
CA HIS A 400 -25.44 21.31 2.67
C HIS A 400 -24.10 21.23 1.96
N LYS A 401 -23.66 22.36 1.43
CA LYS A 401 -22.45 22.48 0.61
C LYS A 401 -21.27 22.85 1.48
N ILE A 402 -20.25 22.00 1.54
CA ILE A 402 -19.07 22.27 2.38
C ILE A 402 -18.13 23.32 1.76
N THR A 403 -18.45 23.83 0.57
CA THR A 403 -17.88 25.08 0.05
C THR A 403 -18.42 26.34 0.75
N THR A 404 -19.40 26.20 1.63
CA THR A 404 -20.00 27.28 2.43
C THR A 404 -19.77 27.06 3.92
N ARG A 405 -19.66 28.14 4.69
CA ARG A 405 -19.51 28.06 6.16
C ARG A 405 -20.66 27.30 6.81
N GLU A 406 -21.91 27.64 6.49
CA GLU A 406 -23.11 26.98 7.02
C GLU A 406 -23.11 25.46 6.72
N GLY A 407 -22.71 25.05 5.51
CA GLY A 407 -22.64 23.63 5.16
C GLY A 407 -21.54 22.86 5.91
N VAL A 408 -20.43 23.53 6.25
CA VAL A 408 -19.37 22.97 7.08
C VAL A 408 -19.82 22.82 8.55
N GLU A 409 -20.55 23.81 9.10
CA GLU A 409 -21.16 23.77 10.45
C GLU A 409 -22.18 22.64 10.57
N MET A 410 -22.95 22.43 9.50
CA MET A 410 -23.95 21.38 9.39
C MET A 410 -23.33 19.97 9.24
N MET A 411 -22.29 19.83 8.41
CA MET A 411 -21.51 18.58 8.28
C MET A 411 -20.95 18.12 9.63
N ALA A 412 -20.37 19.07 10.39
CA ALA A 412 -19.82 18.80 11.72
C ALA A 412 -20.89 18.41 12.74
N ALA A 413 -22.06 19.05 12.70
CA ALA A 413 -23.17 18.74 13.59
C ALA A 413 -23.83 17.37 13.30
N LEU A 414 -23.87 16.92 12.04
CA LEU A 414 -24.38 15.60 11.63
C LEU A 414 -23.38 14.45 11.80
N GLY A 415 -22.11 14.76 12.13
CA GLY A 415 -21.08 13.74 12.27
C GLY A 415 -20.64 13.09 10.95
N VAL A 416 -20.87 13.75 9.82
CA VAL A 416 -20.51 13.25 8.48
C VAL A 416 -19.01 13.42 8.26
N LYS A 417 -18.32 12.34 7.87
CA LYS A 417 -16.86 12.33 7.65
C LYS A 417 -16.45 12.26 6.18
N ASN A 418 -17.34 11.81 5.31
CA ASN A 418 -17.06 11.59 3.90
C ASN A 418 -18.21 12.13 3.03
N LEU A 419 -17.89 12.55 1.81
CA LEU A 419 -18.82 13.22 0.90
C LEU A 419 -18.87 12.51 -0.46
N PRO A 420 -20.01 12.57 -1.17
CA PRO A 420 -21.30 13.05 -0.67
C PRO A 420 -21.96 12.00 0.26
N SER A 421 -22.79 12.46 1.20
CA SER A 421 -23.53 11.59 2.13
C SER A 421 -24.99 12.00 2.26
N ILE A 422 -25.86 11.02 2.53
CA ILE A 422 -27.29 11.21 2.78
C ILE A 422 -27.55 10.89 4.25
N VAL A 423 -28.13 11.86 4.96
CA VAL A 423 -28.55 11.72 6.36
C VAL A 423 -30.07 11.84 6.41
N ILE A 424 -30.76 10.88 7.06
CA ILE A 424 -32.22 10.89 7.21
C ILE A 424 -32.54 10.93 8.71
N ASP A 425 -33.22 11.98 9.14
CA ASP A 425 -33.55 12.23 10.55
C ASP A 425 -32.35 12.09 11.50
N GLY A 426 -31.20 12.61 11.07
CA GLY A 426 -29.94 12.57 11.83
C GLY A 426 -29.14 11.26 11.70
N ASN A 427 -29.66 10.24 11.01
CA ASN A 427 -28.96 8.98 10.79
C ASN A 427 -28.26 8.98 9.43
N ILE A 428 -26.96 8.73 9.41
CA ILE A 428 -26.17 8.63 8.17
C ILE A 428 -26.52 7.31 7.49
N GLU A 429 -27.24 7.35 6.37
CA GLU A 429 -27.77 6.17 5.68
C GLU A 429 -26.88 5.73 4.50
N PHE A 430 -26.29 6.69 3.79
CA PHE A 430 -25.48 6.43 2.60
C PHE A 430 -24.25 7.33 2.58
N VAL A 431 -23.07 6.74 2.37
CA VAL A 431 -21.78 7.44 2.45
C VAL A 431 -20.97 7.17 1.19
N SER A 432 -20.56 8.24 0.49
CA SER A 432 -19.63 8.23 -0.67
C SER A 432 -20.05 7.39 -1.89
N GLN A 433 -21.21 6.75 -1.84
CA GLN A 433 -21.75 5.94 -2.93
C GLN A 433 -23.19 6.37 -3.22
N ILE A 434 -23.50 6.65 -4.49
CA ILE A 434 -24.85 7.03 -4.92
C ILE A 434 -25.74 5.78 -4.92
N PRO A 435 -26.69 5.64 -3.98
CA PRO A 435 -27.56 4.48 -3.96
C PRO A 435 -28.59 4.54 -5.09
N PRO A 436 -29.14 3.40 -5.53
CA PRO A 436 -30.28 3.39 -6.43
C PRO A 436 -31.47 4.17 -5.83
N VAL A 437 -32.24 4.87 -6.68
CA VAL A 437 -33.39 5.70 -6.26
C VAL A 437 -34.40 4.91 -5.42
N ASP A 438 -34.65 3.65 -5.77
CA ASP A 438 -35.58 2.79 -5.03
C ASP A 438 -35.06 2.43 -3.63
N THR A 439 -33.74 2.36 -3.44
CA THR A 439 -33.12 2.13 -2.13
C THR A 439 -33.34 3.33 -1.22
N ILE A 440 -33.14 4.56 -1.74
CA ILE A 440 -33.44 5.79 -1.00
C ILE A 440 -34.93 5.85 -0.65
N ARG A 441 -35.81 5.54 -1.62
CA ARG A 441 -37.27 5.55 -1.42
C ARG A 441 -37.70 4.59 -0.30
N LYS A 442 -37.11 3.40 -0.24
CA LYS A 442 -37.37 2.42 0.83
C LYS A 442 -36.92 2.94 2.19
N SER A 443 -35.74 3.56 2.28
CA SER A 443 -35.29 4.20 3.52
C SER A 443 -36.28 5.29 3.96
N ILE A 444 -36.69 6.19 3.07
CA ILE A 444 -37.67 7.24 3.38
C ILE A 444 -39.00 6.65 3.91
N ALA A 445 -39.54 5.63 3.23
CA ALA A 445 -40.77 4.96 3.66
C ALA A 445 -40.63 4.37 5.07
N ARG A 446 -39.50 3.72 5.37
CA ARG A 446 -39.22 3.18 6.71
C ARG A 446 -39.26 4.25 7.80
N TYR A 447 -38.69 5.44 7.54
CA TYR A 447 -38.73 6.55 8.50
C TYR A 447 -40.15 7.14 8.65
N LEU A 448 -40.95 7.19 7.59
CA LEU A 448 -42.35 7.62 7.65
C LEU A 448 -43.25 6.62 8.39
N ASP A 449 -43.01 5.32 8.23
CA ASP A 449 -43.78 4.26 8.87
C ASP A 449 -43.49 4.20 10.38
N ALA A 450 -42.22 4.39 10.77
CA ALA A 450 -41.80 4.46 12.18
C ALA A 450 -42.43 5.62 12.98
N ARG A 451 -43.07 6.57 12.30
CA ARG A 451 -43.75 7.71 12.91
C ARG A 451 -45.27 7.51 13.04
N GLN A 452 -45.82 6.46 12.42
CA GLN A 452 -47.25 6.13 12.46
C GLN A 452 -47.60 5.07 13.52
N GLY A 453 -46.60 4.45 14.14
CA GLY A 453 -46.75 3.56 15.30
C GLY A 453 -46.21 4.24 16.55
#